data_AF-A0A0B6EZY0-F1
#
_entry.id   AF-A0A0B6EZY0-F1
#
_cell.length_a   1.000
_cell.length_b   1.000
_cell.length_c   1.000
_cell.angle_alpha   90.00
_cell.angle_beta   90.00
_cell.angle_gamma   90.00
#
_symmetry.space_group_name_H-M   'P 1'
#
loop_
_entity.id
_entity.type
_entity.pdbx_description
1 polymer ?
#
loop_
_entity_poly.entity_id
_entity_poly.type
_entity_poly.pdbx_seq_one_letter_code
_entity_poly.pdbx_strand_id
1 'polypeptide(L)'
;MSGLTHDIVMTMIKEGYRQSDIAREYGVSRQYVSKLAKQSGYISSMTIINDNLPWRVDSDFQKNSLYQSLRLIAHYNLEGEDAFVNAKTSRRKAQRLAERLIVFRQVIDYNPAYPAIPGIVNTPGFAYVPRTESDEDFIIKIRPDVRVTTIGDRIWRLPEIP
;
A
#
# COMPACT_ATOMS: atom_id res chain seq x y z
N MET A 1 -4.22 -4.48 36.06
CA MET A 1 -3.37 -5.00 34.95
C MET A 1 -4.30 -5.51 33.87
N SER A 2 -4.08 -5.16 32.61
CA SER A 2 -5.01 -5.51 31.51
C SER A 2 -5.04 -7.00 31.16
N GLY A 3 -4.10 -7.82 31.64
CA GLY A 3 -4.02 -9.25 31.31
C GLY A 3 -3.64 -9.54 29.85
N LEU A 4 -3.45 -8.51 29.02
CA LEU A 4 -3.15 -8.63 27.59
C LEU A 4 -1.69 -9.05 27.37
N THR A 5 -1.50 -10.23 26.78
CA THR A 5 -0.19 -10.77 26.38
C THR A 5 0.00 -10.70 24.87
N HIS A 6 1.25 -10.89 24.43
CA HIS A 6 1.59 -10.88 23.01
C HIS A 6 0.94 -12.06 22.25
N ASP A 7 0.82 -13.23 22.87
CA ASP A 7 0.10 -14.39 22.31
C ASP A 7 -1.38 -14.10 22.09
N ILE A 8 -2.06 -13.50 23.08
CA ILE A 8 -3.47 -13.12 22.97
C ILE A 8 -3.66 -12.12 21.83
N VAL A 9 -2.80 -11.09 21.75
CA VAL A 9 -2.84 -10.12 20.64
C VAL A 9 -2.71 -10.82 19.29
N MET A 10 -1.79 -11.79 19.16
CA MET A 10 -1.58 -12.50 17.90
C MET A 10 -2.76 -13.38 17.53
N THR A 11 -3.36 -14.08 18.50
CA THR A 11 -4.56 -14.89 18.28
C THR A 11 -5.72 -14.02 17.81
N MET A 12 -5.99 -12.91 18.50
CA MET A 12 -7.06 -11.98 18.11
C MET A 12 -6.82 -11.40 16.72
N ILE A 13 -5.57 -11.05 16.37
CA ILE A 13 -5.25 -10.58 15.02
C ILE A 13 -5.53 -11.67 13.98
N LYS A 14 -5.18 -12.94 14.25
CA LYS A 14 -5.48 -14.07 13.36
C LYS A 14 -6.98 -14.32 13.22
N GLU A 15 -7.76 -14.00 14.24
CA GLU A 15 -9.23 -14.04 14.24
C GLU A 15 -9.86 -12.82 13.54
N GLY A 16 -9.05 -11.90 13.01
CA GLY A 16 -9.51 -10.73 12.25
C GLY A 16 -9.72 -9.46 13.08
N TYR A 17 -9.38 -9.47 14.37
CA TYR A 17 -9.48 -8.27 15.20
C TYR A 17 -8.43 -7.23 14.81
N ARG A 18 -8.86 -5.97 14.75
CA ARG A 18 -7.93 -4.85 14.54
C ARG A 18 -7.27 -4.50 15.85
N GLN A 19 -6.03 -4.02 15.78
CA GLN A 19 -5.31 -3.54 16.97
C GLN A 19 -6.04 -2.42 17.72
N SER A 20 -6.88 -1.63 17.03
CA SER A 20 -7.75 -0.63 17.65
C SER A 20 -8.90 -1.24 18.44
N ASP A 21 -9.42 -2.37 18.00
CA ASP A 21 -10.53 -3.07 18.67
C ASP A 21 -10.00 -3.78 19.91
N ILE A 22 -8.85 -4.47 19.79
CA ILE A 22 -8.12 -5.06 20.92
C ILE A 22 -7.78 -3.99 21.97
N ALA A 23 -7.30 -2.82 21.55
CA ALA A 23 -6.98 -1.72 22.45
C ALA A 23 -8.21 -1.26 23.25
N ARG A 24 -9.35 -1.11 22.58
CA ARG A 24 -10.63 -0.71 23.19
C ARG A 24 -11.14 -1.77 24.16
N GLU A 25 -11.07 -3.05 23.78
CA GLU A 25 -11.53 -4.18 24.58
C GLU A 25 -10.73 -4.34 25.88
N TYR A 26 -9.41 -4.17 25.81
CA TYR A 26 -8.52 -4.34 26.97
C TYR A 26 -8.22 -3.05 27.74
N GLY A 27 -8.82 -1.92 27.34
CA GLY A 27 -8.63 -0.61 27.98
C GLY A 27 -7.18 -0.11 27.92
N VAL A 28 -6.45 -0.43 26.84
CA VAL A 28 -5.04 -0.07 26.64
C VAL A 28 -4.86 0.82 25.41
N SER A 29 -3.68 1.41 25.25
CA SER A 29 -3.39 2.19 24.05
C SER A 29 -3.14 1.30 22.83
N ARG A 30 -3.49 1.78 21.64
CA ARG A 30 -3.13 1.11 20.37
C ARG A 30 -1.61 0.93 20.22
N GLN A 31 -0.82 1.87 20.74
CA GLN A 31 0.63 1.77 20.73
C GLN A 31 1.13 0.56 21.53
N TYR A 32 0.51 0.28 22.68
CA TYR A 32 0.81 -0.89 23.48
C TYR A 32 0.47 -2.20 22.74
N VAL A 33 -0.71 -2.28 22.14
CA VAL A 33 -1.11 -3.45 21.30
C VAL A 33 -0.13 -3.64 20.13
N SER A 34 0.27 -2.56 19.46
CA SER A 34 1.22 -2.61 18.36
C SER A 34 2.59 -3.14 18.79
N LYS A 35 3.06 -2.76 19.99
CA LYS A 35 4.29 -3.29 20.58
C LYS A 35 4.19 -4.79 20.82
N LEU A 36 3.08 -5.26 21.42
CA LEU A 36 2.84 -6.68 21.67
C LEU A 36 2.75 -7.48 20.37
N ALA A 37 2.02 -6.99 19.37
CA ALA A 37 1.92 -7.65 18.07
C ALA A 37 3.31 -7.86 17.44
N LYS A 38 4.18 -6.83 17.47
CA LYS A 38 5.55 -6.94 16.95
C LYS A 38 6.37 -8.00 17.69
N GLN A 39 6.21 -8.13 19.01
CA GLN A 39 6.89 -9.16 19.79
C GLN A 39 6.49 -10.58 19.37
N SER A 40 5.24 -10.76 18.93
CA SER A 40 4.74 -12.03 18.39
C SER A 40 5.10 -12.27 16.92
N GLY A 41 5.89 -11.40 16.29
CA GLY A 41 6.25 -11.52 14.88
C GLY A 41 5.18 -11.04 13.90
N TYR A 42 4.19 -10.26 14.35
CA TYR A 42 3.22 -9.64 13.44
C TYR A 42 3.92 -8.68 12.48
N ILE A 43 3.73 -8.90 11.18
CA ILE A 43 4.20 -8.03 10.11
C ILE A 43 2.98 -7.27 9.56
N SER A 44 3.06 -5.94 9.53
CA SER A 44 1.96 -5.13 9.01
C SER A 44 1.91 -5.17 7.49
N SER A 45 0.71 -5.02 6.92
CA SER A 45 0.49 -4.92 5.47
C SER A 45 1.37 -3.84 4.83
N MET A 46 1.57 -2.71 5.52
CA MET A 46 2.46 -1.64 5.03
C MET A 46 3.95 -2.02 5.03
N THR A 47 4.38 -2.86 5.97
CA THR A 47 5.73 -3.44 5.96
C THR A 47 5.90 -4.33 4.74
N ILE A 48 4.95 -5.24 4.51
CA ILE A 48 4.94 -6.12 3.33
C ILE A 48 5.00 -5.29 2.04
N ILE A 49 4.16 -4.26 1.91
CA ILE A 49 4.15 -3.38 0.73
C ILE A 49 5.49 -2.68 0.53
N ASN A 50 6.11 -2.16 1.61
CA ASN A 50 7.38 -1.45 1.54
C ASN A 50 8.54 -2.37 1.14
N ASP A 51 8.58 -3.60 1.65
CA ASP A 51 9.63 -4.59 1.34
C ASP A 51 9.56 -5.09 -0.11
N ASN A 52 8.39 -4.93 -0.73
CA ASN A 52 8.09 -5.33 -2.09
C ASN A 52 7.97 -4.14 -3.06
N LEU A 53 8.42 -2.94 -2.66
CA LEU A 53 8.46 -1.79 -3.57
C LEU A 53 9.32 -2.09 -4.81
N PRO A 54 8.86 -1.67 -6.01
CA PRO A 54 9.57 -1.92 -7.26
C PRO A 54 10.84 -1.09 -7.41
N TRP A 55 10.90 0.03 -6.67
CA TRP A 55 12.01 0.97 -6.67
C TRP A 55 12.43 1.32 -5.25
N ARG A 56 13.70 1.71 -5.10
CA ARG A 56 14.16 2.40 -3.89
C ARG A 56 13.76 3.88 -3.98
N VAL A 57 12.70 4.24 -3.26
CA VAL A 57 12.14 5.60 -3.26
C VAL A 57 12.80 6.42 -2.15
N ASP A 58 13.38 7.57 -2.50
CA ASP A 58 13.90 8.53 -1.50
C ASP A 58 12.78 9.04 -0.58
N SER A 59 13.11 9.26 0.69
CA SER A 59 12.26 9.92 1.68
C SER A 59 11.61 11.21 1.18
N ASP A 60 12.33 12.01 0.38
CA ASP A 60 11.83 13.28 -0.14
C ASP A 60 10.62 13.10 -1.08
N PHE A 61 10.51 11.95 -1.74
CA PHE A 61 9.41 11.66 -2.66
C PHE A 61 8.26 10.89 -1.99
N GLN A 62 8.37 10.51 -0.72
CA GLN A 62 7.31 9.75 -0.04
C GLN A 62 6.02 10.55 0.14
N LYS A 63 6.07 11.89 0.09
CA LYS A 63 4.87 12.74 0.14
C LYS A 63 4.16 12.88 -1.22
N ASN A 64 4.68 12.27 -2.28
CA ASN A 64 4.08 12.29 -3.60
C ASN A 64 2.71 11.59 -3.59
N SER A 65 1.68 12.23 -4.17
CA SER A 65 0.31 11.71 -4.20
C SER A 65 0.18 10.44 -5.04
N LEU A 66 0.99 10.30 -6.10
CA LEU A 66 1.07 9.08 -6.90
C LEU A 66 1.64 7.93 -6.09
N TYR A 67 2.75 8.16 -5.38
CA TYR A 67 3.36 7.15 -4.50
C TYR A 67 2.37 6.68 -3.42
N GLN A 68 1.66 7.61 -2.78
CA GLN A 68 0.67 7.27 -1.77
C GLN A 68 -0.49 6.46 -2.37
N SER A 69 -1.01 6.86 -3.53
CA SER A 69 -2.14 6.17 -4.19
C SER A 69 -1.73 4.79 -4.74
N LEU A 70 -0.52 4.66 -5.26
CA LEU A 70 0.10 3.38 -5.65
C LEU A 70 0.10 2.40 -4.47
N ARG A 71 0.52 2.83 -3.28
CA ARG A 71 0.51 2.00 -2.07
C ARG A 71 -0.89 1.65 -1.59
N LEU A 72 -1.90 2.47 -1.88
CA LEU A 72 -3.29 2.13 -1.59
C LEU A 72 -3.80 0.98 -2.48
N ILE A 73 -3.43 0.95 -3.76
CA ILE A 73 -3.75 -0.18 -4.64
C ILE A 73 -3.09 -1.46 -4.12
N ALA A 74 -1.80 -1.40 -3.75
CA ALA A 74 -1.12 -2.55 -3.19
C ALA A 74 -1.74 -3.04 -1.87
N HIS A 75 -2.23 -2.12 -1.03
CA HIS A 75 -2.96 -2.48 0.18
C HIS A 75 -4.27 -3.21 -0.12
N TYR A 76 -5.01 -2.76 -1.14
CA TYR A 76 -6.20 -3.45 -1.60
C TYR A 76 -5.89 -4.84 -2.17
N ASN A 77 -4.88 -4.96 -3.04
CA ASN A 77 -4.51 -6.26 -3.61
C ASN A 77 -3.98 -7.26 -2.57
N LEU A 78 -3.53 -6.77 -1.41
CA LEU A 78 -3.07 -7.60 -0.30
C LEU A 78 -4.19 -8.03 0.64
N GLU A 79 -5.11 -7.13 0.99
CA GLU A 79 -6.12 -7.34 2.06
C GLU A 79 -7.57 -7.35 1.54
N GLY A 80 -7.80 -7.07 0.26
CA GLY A 80 -9.13 -6.91 -0.32
C GLY A 80 -9.92 -5.77 0.32
N GLU A 81 -11.21 -6.02 0.59
CA GLU A 81 -12.12 -5.05 1.20
C GLU A 81 -11.68 -4.60 2.61
N ASP A 82 -10.93 -5.43 3.33
CA ASP A 82 -10.45 -5.11 4.68
C ASP A 82 -9.49 -3.93 4.70
N ALA A 83 -8.80 -3.67 3.58
CA ALA A 83 -7.93 -2.52 3.39
C ALA A 83 -8.61 -1.17 3.68
N PHE A 84 -9.94 -1.08 3.47
CA PHE A 84 -10.67 0.19 3.44
C PHE A 84 -11.95 0.28 4.28
N VAL A 85 -12.27 -0.71 5.12
CA VAL A 85 -13.51 -0.73 5.93
C VAL A 85 -13.81 0.60 6.63
N ASN A 86 -12.79 1.32 7.14
CA ASN A 86 -12.95 2.63 7.79
C ASN A 86 -12.26 3.78 7.02
N ALA A 87 -11.97 3.59 5.74
CA ALA A 87 -11.17 4.51 4.94
C ALA A 87 -11.76 4.73 3.53
N LYS A 88 -13.04 5.13 3.46
CA LYS A 88 -13.77 5.40 2.20
C LYS A 88 -13.00 6.33 1.25
N THR A 89 -12.35 7.37 1.78
CA THR A 89 -11.54 8.28 0.96
C THR A 89 -10.34 7.59 0.34
N SER A 90 -9.71 6.64 1.05
CA SER A 90 -8.59 5.85 0.51
C SER A 90 -9.07 4.90 -0.59
N ARG A 91 -10.22 4.22 -0.38
CA ARG A 91 -10.84 3.40 -1.43
C ARG A 91 -11.09 4.21 -2.70
N ARG A 92 -11.73 5.38 -2.57
CA ARG A 92 -12.01 6.26 -3.72
C ARG A 92 -10.74 6.72 -4.43
N LYS A 93 -9.64 6.94 -3.72
CA LYS A 93 -8.35 7.31 -4.32
C LYS A 93 -7.75 6.15 -5.12
N ALA A 94 -7.76 4.94 -4.55
CA ALA A 94 -7.27 3.74 -5.24
C ALA A 94 -8.09 3.45 -6.50
N GLN A 95 -9.43 3.49 -6.40
CA GLN A 95 -10.36 3.30 -7.52
C GLN A 95 -10.11 4.30 -8.64
N ARG A 96 -10.07 5.60 -8.34
CA ARG A 96 -9.81 6.65 -9.35
C ARG A 96 -8.44 6.52 -10.01
N LEU A 97 -7.44 6.05 -9.27
CA LEU A 97 -6.13 5.79 -9.86
C LEU A 97 -6.24 4.61 -10.85
N ALA A 98 -6.85 3.50 -10.46
CA ALA A 98 -7.03 2.34 -11.33
C ALA A 98 -7.81 2.70 -12.61
N GLU A 99 -8.95 3.40 -12.47
CA GLU A 99 -9.75 3.92 -13.58
C GLU A 99 -8.91 4.76 -14.53
N ARG A 100 -8.11 5.69 -13.99
CA ARG A 100 -7.23 6.54 -14.80
C ARG A 100 -6.19 5.72 -15.57
N LEU A 101 -5.53 4.77 -14.92
CA LEU A 101 -4.51 3.93 -15.57
C LEU A 101 -5.11 3.10 -16.72
N ILE A 102 -6.34 2.63 -16.57
CA ILE A 102 -7.08 1.90 -17.61
C ILE A 102 -7.49 2.85 -18.74
N VAL A 103 -8.24 3.92 -18.43
CA VAL A 103 -8.82 4.84 -19.43
C VAL A 103 -7.75 5.50 -20.30
N PHE A 104 -6.65 5.94 -19.69
CA PHE A 104 -5.58 6.62 -20.41
C PHE A 104 -4.49 5.67 -20.92
N ARG A 105 -4.62 4.34 -20.69
CA ARG A 105 -3.60 3.33 -21.03
C ARG A 105 -2.21 3.71 -20.50
N GLN A 106 -2.15 4.03 -19.21
CA GLN A 106 -0.94 4.49 -18.53
C GLN A 106 -0.51 3.51 -17.42
N VAL A 107 0.76 3.63 -17.02
CA VAL A 107 1.36 3.04 -15.81
C VAL A 107 2.12 4.11 -15.04
N ILE A 108 2.48 3.80 -13.80
CA ILE A 108 3.28 4.67 -12.93
C ILE A 108 4.74 4.29 -13.07
N ASP A 109 5.60 5.30 -13.25
CA ASP A 109 7.04 5.11 -13.16
C ASP A 109 7.64 6.03 -12.09
N TYR A 110 8.79 5.64 -11.58
CA TYR A 110 9.60 6.41 -10.66
C TYR A 110 10.97 6.70 -11.26
N ASN A 111 11.31 7.97 -11.31
CA ASN A 111 12.63 8.47 -11.60
C ASN A 111 12.81 9.81 -10.86
N PRO A 112 13.81 9.97 -9.98
CA PRO A 112 14.07 11.22 -9.27
C PRO A 112 14.17 12.46 -10.17
N ALA A 113 14.55 12.29 -11.43
CA ALA A 113 14.67 13.37 -12.40
C ALA A 113 13.32 13.85 -12.99
N TYR A 114 12.21 13.12 -12.77
CA TYR A 114 10.90 13.55 -13.26
C TYR A 114 10.45 14.82 -12.55
N PRO A 115 10.09 15.89 -13.29
CA PRO A 115 9.61 17.12 -12.68
C PRO A 115 8.21 16.93 -12.09
N ALA A 116 7.85 17.78 -11.14
CA ALA A 116 6.45 17.92 -10.75
C ALA A 116 5.65 18.52 -11.91
N ILE A 117 4.44 18.03 -12.14
CA ILE A 117 3.53 18.58 -13.15
C ILE A 117 2.31 19.14 -12.41
N PRO A 118 2.18 20.48 -12.28
CA PRO A 118 1.06 21.09 -11.57
C PRO A 118 -0.30 20.56 -12.04
N GLY A 119 -1.15 20.20 -11.08
CA GLY A 119 -2.47 19.62 -11.36
C GLY A 119 -2.48 18.13 -11.70
N ILE A 120 -1.31 17.50 -11.88
CA ILE A 120 -1.18 16.06 -12.17
C ILE A 120 -0.41 15.33 -11.06
N VAL A 121 0.81 15.79 -10.76
CA VAL A 121 1.67 15.22 -9.72
C VAL A 121 2.18 16.36 -8.84
N ASN A 122 1.94 16.26 -7.53
CA ASN A 122 2.20 17.33 -6.57
C ASN A 122 3.69 17.55 -6.27
N THR A 123 4.54 16.54 -6.44
CA THR A 123 6.00 16.63 -6.24
C THR A 123 6.75 15.89 -7.36
N PRO A 124 8.07 16.13 -7.52
CA PRO A 124 8.90 15.39 -8.47
C PRO A 124 8.94 13.88 -8.18
N GLY A 125 9.58 13.12 -9.08
CA GLY A 125 9.96 11.73 -8.85
C GLY A 125 9.02 10.69 -9.48
N PHE A 126 7.71 10.96 -9.54
CA PHE A 126 6.72 10.02 -10.09
C PHE A 126 6.01 10.60 -11.31
N ALA A 127 5.73 9.75 -12.28
CA ALA A 127 5.03 10.14 -13.50
C ALA A 127 4.03 9.07 -13.95
N TYR A 128 3.00 9.52 -14.67
CA TYR A 128 2.24 8.63 -15.55
C TYR A 128 2.99 8.50 -16.87
N VAL A 129 3.26 7.28 -17.30
CA VAL A 129 3.92 6.98 -18.57
C VAL A 129 3.06 6.05 -19.42
N PRO A 130 3.20 6.05 -20.75
CA PRO A 130 2.44 5.14 -21.61
C PRO A 130 2.68 3.67 -21.26
N ARG A 131 1.59 2.90 -21.18
CA ARG A 131 1.63 1.44 -21.04
C ARG A 131 2.18 0.80 -22.32
N THR A 132 3.07 -0.16 -22.17
CA THR A 132 3.59 -1.04 -23.22
C THR A 132 3.13 -2.48 -22.99
N GLU A 133 3.28 -3.35 -23.99
CA GLU A 133 2.88 -4.76 -23.89
C GLU A 133 3.58 -5.48 -22.73
N SER A 134 4.87 -5.21 -22.50
CA SER A 134 5.63 -5.78 -21.37
C SER A 134 5.10 -5.39 -19.98
N ASP A 135 4.26 -4.36 -19.88
CA ASP A 135 3.68 -3.96 -18.60
C ASP A 135 2.48 -4.85 -18.23
N GLU A 136 1.95 -5.68 -19.15
CA GLU A 136 0.77 -6.53 -18.93
C GLU A 136 -0.37 -5.74 -18.23
N ASP A 137 -0.81 -6.19 -17.05
CA ASP A 137 -1.77 -5.54 -16.16
C ASP A 137 -1.09 -4.86 -14.95
N PHE A 138 0.23 -4.74 -14.90
CA PHE A 138 0.92 -4.00 -13.84
C PHE A 138 0.51 -2.53 -13.84
N ILE A 139 0.36 -1.94 -12.66
CA ILE A 139 0.16 -0.50 -12.49
C ILE A 139 1.48 0.28 -12.53
N ILE A 140 2.61 -0.44 -12.53
CA ILE A 140 3.97 0.09 -12.55
C ILE A 140 4.61 -0.17 -13.91
N LYS A 141 5.57 0.67 -14.31
CA LYS A 141 6.35 0.45 -15.53
C LYS A 141 7.30 -0.74 -15.36
N ILE A 142 7.23 -1.72 -16.26
CA ILE A 142 8.14 -2.86 -16.31
C ILE A 142 9.31 -2.53 -17.22
N ARG A 143 10.51 -2.52 -16.64
CA ARG A 143 11.79 -2.27 -17.31
C ARG A 143 12.95 -2.92 -16.52
N PRO A 144 14.14 -3.12 -17.11
CA PRO A 144 15.20 -3.95 -16.52
C PRO A 144 15.66 -3.56 -15.10
N ASP A 145 15.53 -2.30 -14.70
CA ASP A 145 15.90 -1.79 -13.38
C ASP A 145 14.79 -1.88 -12.32
N VAL A 146 13.64 -2.46 -12.68
CA VAL A 146 12.48 -2.61 -11.80
C VAL A 146 12.46 -3.99 -11.17
N ARG A 147 12.40 -4.03 -9.83
CA ARG A 147 12.34 -5.29 -9.07
C ARG A 147 10.90 -5.72 -8.88
N VAL A 148 10.52 -6.85 -9.47
CA VAL A 148 9.24 -7.52 -9.18
C VAL A 148 9.51 -8.76 -8.34
N THR A 149 9.07 -8.74 -7.08
CA THR A 149 9.13 -9.92 -6.19
C THR A 149 7.88 -10.79 -6.39
N THR A 150 7.84 -12.00 -5.83
CA THR A 150 6.65 -12.86 -5.87
C THR A 150 5.41 -12.20 -5.26
N ILE A 151 5.55 -11.44 -4.17
CA ILE A 151 4.44 -10.67 -3.59
C ILE A 151 4.16 -9.42 -4.45
N GLY A 152 5.22 -8.75 -4.92
CA GLY A 152 5.14 -7.60 -5.82
C GLY A 152 4.32 -7.88 -7.07
N ASP A 153 4.53 -9.06 -7.67
CA ASP A 153 3.78 -9.55 -8.82
C ASP A 153 2.28 -9.51 -8.61
N ARG A 154 1.81 -9.75 -7.38
CA ARG A 154 0.39 -9.72 -7.04
C ARG A 154 -0.09 -8.31 -6.66
N ILE A 155 0.67 -7.62 -5.80
CA ILE A 155 0.20 -6.35 -5.23
C ILE A 155 0.29 -5.17 -6.21
N TRP A 156 1.13 -5.25 -7.24
CA TRP A 156 1.31 -4.19 -8.24
C TRP A 156 0.48 -4.36 -9.51
N ARG A 157 -0.49 -5.28 -9.55
CA ARG A 157 -1.42 -5.44 -10.68
C ARG A 157 -2.63 -4.52 -10.56
N LEU A 158 -3.29 -4.27 -11.68
CA LEU A 158 -4.54 -3.51 -11.72
C LEU A 158 -5.55 -4.19 -10.78
N PRO A 159 -6.15 -3.44 -9.84
CA PRO A 159 -7.04 -4.03 -8.85
C PRO A 159 -8.48 -4.11 -9.39
N GLU A 160 -9.22 -5.13 -9.00
CA GLU A 160 -10.66 -5.25 -9.26
C GLU A 160 -11.46 -4.58 -8.14
N ILE A 161 -11.28 -3.27 -7.95
CA ILE A 161 -12.02 -2.51 -6.92
C ILE A 161 -13.46 -2.28 -7.41
N PRO A 162 -14.49 -2.73 -6.68
CA PRO A 162 -15.89 -2.46 -6.99
C PRO A 162 -16.25 -0.98 -6.79
#